data_AF-A0AAE5AFT6-F1
#
_entry.id   AF-A0AAE5AFT6-F1
#
_cell.length_a   1.000
_cell.length_b   1.000
_cell.length_c   1.000
_cell.angle_alpha   90.00
_cell.angle_beta   90.00
_cell.angle_gamma   90.00
#
_symmetry.space_group_name_H-M   'P 1'
#
loop_
_entity.id
_entity.type
_entity.pdbx_description
1 polymer ?
#
loop_
_entity_poly.entity_id
_entity_poly.type
_entity_poly.pdbx_seq_one_letter_code
_entity_poly.pdbx_strand_id
1 'polypeptide(L)' 'MNPPAPCALPHHEPDSRVAFHQWDNQLGQMRHYTGTVLAHADRRIKISTDAPYRTVVETECGHVAKAGAR' A
#
# COMPACT_ATOMS: atom_id res chain seq x y z
N MET A 1 -14.90 12.07 -20.41
CA MET A 1 -13.84 11.20 -19.85
C MET A 1 -14.52 10.26 -18.87
N ASN A 2 -14.45 8.95 -19.08
CA ASN A 2 -14.98 8.00 -18.10
C ASN A 2 -14.11 8.09 -16.83
N PRO A 3 -14.70 8.18 -15.63
CA PRO A 3 -13.91 8.10 -14.41
C PRO A 3 -13.15 6.76 -14.42
N PRO A 4 -11.88 6.73 -13.96
CA PRO A 4 -11.17 5.47 -13.82
C PRO A 4 -12.02 4.55 -12.94
N ALA A 5 -12.25 3.32 -13.42
CA ALA A 5 -13.00 2.34 -12.64
C ALA A 5 -12.37 2.20 -11.25
N PRO A 6 -13.17 2.25 -10.16
CA PRO A 6 -12.65 2.08 -8.81
C PRO A 6 -11.88 0.75 -8.73
N CYS A 7 -10.67 0.78 -8.16
CA CYS A 7 -9.85 -0.42 -8.08
C CYS A 7 -10.56 -1.45 -7.18
N ALA A 8 -11.05 -2.53 -7.77
CA ALA A 8 -11.92 -3.53 -7.13
C ALA A 8 -11.14 -4.66 -6.43
N LEU A 9 -9.85 -4.47 -6.12
CA LEU A 9 -9.05 -5.52 -5.48
C LEU A 9 -9.38 -5.59 -3.99
N PRO A 10 -9.86 -6.73 -3.44
CA PRO A 10 -10.35 -6.79 -2.06
C PRO A 10 -9.34 -6.40 -0.98
N HIS A 11 -8.04 -6.56 -1.25
CA HIS A 11 -6.98 -6.20 -0.31
C HIS A 11 -6.65 -4.69 -0.30
N HIS A 12 -7.33 -3.88 -1.12
CA HIS A 12 -7.24 -2.42 -1.11
C HIS A 12 -8.33 -1.77 -0.27
N GLU A 13 -9.26 -2.55 0.30
CA GLU A 13 -10.28 -2.03 1.20
C GLU A 13 -9.65 -1.62 2.56
N PRO A 14 -10.21 -0.61 3.24
CA PRO A 14 -9.81 -0.27 4.61
C PRO A 14 -9.74 -1.50 5.52
N ASP A 15 -8.82 -1.45 6.49
CA ASP A 15 -8.50 -2.53 7.43
C ASP A 15 -7.86 -3.79 6.81
N SER A 16 -7.67 -3.82 5.49
CA SER A 16 -6.95 -4.91 4.82
C SER A 16 -5.45 -4.87 5.08
N ARG A 17 -4.86 -6.07 5.17
CA ARG A 17 -3.42 -6.26 5.34
C ARG A 17 -2.72 -6.37 3.99
N VAL A 18 -1.72 -5.52 3.79
CA VAL A 18 -1.01 -5.40 2.51
C VAL A 18 0.51 -5.40 2.69
N ALA A 19 1.19 -5.72 1.59
CA ALA A 19 2.62 -5.64 1.44
C ALA A 19 2.98 -4.82 0.20
N PHE A 20 4.07 -4.07 0.26
CA PHE A 20 4.56 -3.27 -0.87
C PHE A 20 6.06 -3.03 -0.74
N HIS A 21 6.69 -2.63 -1.84
CA HIS A 21 8.09 -2.23 -1.85
C HIS A 21 8.21 -0.72 -2.00
N GLN A 22 9.13 -0.12 -1.24
CA GLN A 22 9.45 1.31 -1.35
C GLN A 22 10.96 1.49 -1.28
N TRP A 23 11.46 2.46 -2.04
CA TRP A 23 12.85 2.88 -1.96
C TRP A 23 13.10 3.66 -0.66
N ASP A 24 14.01 3.16 0.18
CA ASP A 24 14.46 3.83 1.39
C ASP A 24 15.67 4.71 1.05
N ASN A 25 15.47 6.03 1.02
CA ASN A 25 16.52 6.99 0.67
C ASN A 25 17.67 7.04 1.69
N GLN A 26 17.43 6.68 2.96
CA GLN A 26 18.46 6.72 3.98
C GLN A 26 19.42 5.53 3.84
N LEU A 27 18.88 4.37 3.48
CA LEU A 27 19.66 3.15 3.31
C LEU A 27 20.09 2.91 1.86
N GLY A 28 19.54 3.65 0.90
CA GLY A 28 19.88 3.51 -0.52
C GLY A 28 19.47 2.15 -1.10
N GLN A 29 18.36 1.58 -0.63
CA GLN A 29 17.91 0.26 -1.04
C GLN A 29 16.38 0.16 -1.10
N MET A 30 15.88 -0.77 -1.92
CA MET A 30 14.48 -1.16 -1.89
C MET A 30 14.19 -1.94 -0.60
N ARG A 31 13.10 -1.60 0.07
CA ARG A 31 12.62 -2.29 1.27
C ARG A 31 11.21 -2.80 1.10
N HIS A 32 10.97 -3.95 1.70
CA HIS A 32 9.66 -4.54 1.82
C HIS A 32 8.98 -4.01 3.10
N TYR A 33 7.75 -3.55 2.95
CA TYR A 33 6.93 -3.07 4.06
C TYR A 33 5.62 -3.84 4.08
N THR A 34 5.12 -4.09 5.28
CA THR A 34 3.76 -4.55 5.54
C THR A 34 2.98 -3.48 6.30
N GLY A 35 1.67 -3.46 6.13
CA GLY A 35 0.82 -2.48 6.79
C GLY A 35 -0.67 -2.76 6.63
N THR A 36 -1.46 -1.84 7.15
CA THR A 36 -2.93 -1.87 7.10
C THR A 36 -3.44 -0.70 6.28
N VAL A 37 -4.36 -0.96 5.35
CA VAL A 37 -5.01 0.08 4.56
C VAL A 37 -5.88 0.94 5.46
N LEU A 38 -5.71 2.26 5.37
CA LEU A 38 -6.54 3.25 6.06
C LEU A 38 -7.64 3.79 5.16
N ALA A 39 -7.31 4.04 3.90
CA ALA A 39 -8.23 4.60 2.92
C ALA A 39 -7.76 4.27 1.50
N HIS A 40 -8.72 4.20 0.59
CA HIS A 40 -8.50 4.02 -0.83
C HIS A 40 -9.40 4.97 -1.62
N ALA A 41 -8.80 5.74 -2.52
CA ALA A 41 -9.49 6.65 -3.41
C ALA A 41 -8.88 6.56 -4.80
N ASP A 42 -9.72 6.29 -5.80
CA ASP A 42 -9.34 6.09 -7.20
C ASP A 42 -8.27 5.00 -7.40
N ARG A 43 -7.01 5.41 -7.50
CA ARG A 43 -5.84 4.54 -7.66
C ARG A 43 -4.77 4.75 -6.58
N ARG A 44 -5.13 5.44 -5.49
CA ARG A 44 -4.25 5.83 -4.39
C ARG A 44 -4.71 5.16 -3.10
N ILE A 45 -3.77 4.57 -2.38
CA ILE A 45 -4.01 3.86 -1.12
C ILE A 45 -3.15 4.48 -0.03
N LYS A 46 -3.78 4.82 1.10
CA LYS A 46 -3.10 5.21 2.33
C LYS A 46 -2.93 4.00 3.22
N ILE A 47 -1.71 3.74 3.66
CA ILE A 47 -1.34 2.54 4.43
C ILE A 47 -0.62 2.98 5.69
N SER A 48 -1.06 2.50 6.85
CA SER A 48 -0.27 2.55 8.08
C SER A 48 0.69 1.37 8.09
N THR A 49 1.99 1.62 7.99
CA THR A 49 3.03 0.58 8.05
C THR A 49 3.16 0.00 9.46
N ASP A 50 3.67 -1.22 9.52
CA ASP A 50 3.98 -1.88 10.79
C ASP A 50 5.25 -1.35 11.44
N ALA A 51 5.47 -1.78 12.69
CA ALA A 51 6.73 -1.57 13.38
C ALA A 51 7.92 -2.22 12.63
N PRO A 52 9.14 -1.68 12.76
CA PRO A 52 9.52 -0.56 13.61
C PRO A 52 9.28 0.83 12.98
N TYR A 53 8.87 0.88 11.71
CA TYR A 53 8.75 2.12 10.94
C TYR A 53 7.29 2.55 10.79
N ARG A 54 6.52 2.54 11.89
CA ARG A 54 5.10 2.89 11.88
C ARG A 54 4.93 4.33 11.38
N THR A 55 4.50 4.47 10.14
CA THR A 55 4.24 5.72 9.43
C THR A 55 3.03 5.54 8.52
N VAL A 56 2.49 6.64 8.02
CA VAL A 56 1.46 6.60 6.98
C VAL A 56 2.13 6.88 5.64
N VAL A 57 2.01 5.94 4.72
CA VAL A 57 2.45 6.11 3.33
C VAL A 57 1.27 6.19 2.40
N GLU A 58 1.45 6.89 1.28
CA GLU A 58 0.50 6.88 0.18
C GLU A 58 1.19 6.35 -1.08
N THR A 59 0.60 5.33 -1.69
CA THR A 59 1.13 4.68 -2.89
C THR A 59 0.02 4.39 -3.89
N GLU A 60 0.38 3.95 -5.09
CA GLU A 60 -0.57 3.54 -6.12
C GLU A 60 -0.98 2.07 -5.97
N CYS A 61 -2.22 1.74 -6.32
CA CYS A 61 -2.78 0.38 -6.22
C CYS A 61 -1.89 -0.71 -6.85
N GLY A 62 -1.21 -0.43 -7.97
CA GLY A 62 -0.38 -1.43 -8.66
C GLY A 62 0.88 -1.85 -7.90
N HIS A 63 1.30 -1.08 -6.89
CA HIS A 63 2.49 -1.37 -6.09
C HIS A 63 2.17 -2.17 -4.82
N VAL A 64 0.89 -2.46 -4.57
CA VAL A 64 0.39 -3.08 -3.35
C VAL A 64 -0.08 -4.49 -3.66
N ALA A 65 0.31 -5.44 -2.81
CA ALA A 65 -0.12 -6.83 -2.86
C ALA A 65 -0.76 -7.23 -1.53
N LYS A 66 -1.58 -8.29 -1.54
CA LYS A 66 -2.07 -8.91 -0.30
C LYS A 66 -0.89 -9.35 0.56
N ALA A 67 -0.91 -9.01 1.85
CA ALA A 67 0.15 -9.43 2.77
C ALA A 67 0.26 -10.98 2.80
N GLY A 68 1.48 -11.48 2.69
CA GLY A 68 1.75 -12.93 2.69
C GLY A 68 1.48 -13.65 1.36
N ALA A 69 1.14 -12.93 0.28
CA ALA A 69 1.17 -13.49 -1.06
C ALA A 69 2.63 -13.88 -1.41
N ARG A 70 2.82 -15.12 -1.85
CA ARG A 70 4.10 -15.71 -2.25
C ARG A 70 4.09 -15.95 -3.75
#